data_AF-A0A2D8RXS3-F1
#
_entry.id   AF-A0A2D8RXS3-F1
#
_cell.length_a   1.000
_cell.length_b   1.000
_cell.length_c   1.000
_cell.angle_alpha   90.00
_cell.angle_beta   90.00
_cell.angle_gamma   90.00
#
_symmetry.space_group_name_H-M   'P 1'
#
loop_
_entity.id
_entity.type
_entity.pdbx_description
1 polymer ?
#
loop_
_entity_poly.entity_id
_entity_poly.type
_entity_poly.pdbx_seq_one_letter_code
_entity_poly.pdbx_strand_id
1 'polypeptide(L)' 'MQVLVRDNNVDQAMKALKKKLQREGVFREMKLRNFYEKPSEKRAREKAEAIRRARKLARKRAQREAGITTKK' A
#
# COMPACT_ATOMS: atom_id res chain seq x y z
N MET A 1 -13.80 7.02 -1.73
CA MET A 1 -13.60 5.79 -0.91
C MET A 1 -14.71 5.72 0.14
N GLN A 2 -15.55 4.69 0.11
CA GLN A 2 -16.66 4.51 1.07
C GLN A 2 -16.49 3.19 1.86
N VAL A 3 -16.89 3.19 3.13
CA VAL A 3 -16.90 2.01 4.01
C VAL A 3 -18.29 1.89 4.61
N LEU A 4 -18.99 0.80 4.29
CA LEU A 4 -20.28 0.47 4.86
C LEU A 4 -20.06 -0.07 6.28
N VAL A 5 -20.69 0.56 7.27
CA VAL A 5 -20.70 0.09 8.65
C VAL A 5 -21.91 -0.82 8.82
N ARG A 6 -21.69 -2.05 9.27
CA ARG A 6 -22.76 -2.98 9.64
C ARG A 6 -22.77 -3.12 11.15
N ASP A 7 -23.95 -3.25 11.73
CA ASP A 7 -24.18 -3.57 13.15
C ASP A 7 -23.55 -2.59 14.15
N ASN A 8 -23.53 -1.29 13.82
CA ASN A 8 -22.92 -0.22 14.64
C ASN A 8 -21.44 -0.44 15.01
N ASN A 9 -20.72 -1.33 14.32
CA ASN A 9 -19.32 -1.61 14.61
C ASN A 9 -18.39 -0.57 13.97
N VAL A 10 -18.38 0.62 14.55
CA VAL A 10 -17.63 1.79 14.07
C VAL A 10 -16.12 1.55 14.14
N ASP A 11 -15.61 0.91 15.19
CA ASP A 11 -14.17 0.66 15.36
C ASP A 11 -13.60 -0.26 14.27
N GLN A 12 -14.36 -1.29 13.89
CA GLN A 12 -13.95 -2.17 12.82
C GLN A 12 -13.99 -1.46 11.46
N ALA A 13 -15.01 -0.63 11.24
CA ALA A 13 -15.09 0.21 10.05
C ALA A 13 -13.92 1.19 9.94
N MET A 14 -13.52 1.83 11.06
CA MET A 14 -12.35 2.72 11.11
C MET A 14 -11.05 1.97 10.83
N LYS A 15 -10.88 0.77 11.39
CA LYS A 15 -9.72 -0.09 11.08
C LYS A 15 -9.71 -0.51 9.60
N ALA A 16 -10.86 -0.82 9.02
CA ALA A 16 -10.99 -1.17 7.62
C ALA A 16 -10.68 0.01 6.69
N LEU A 17 -11.19 1.20 7.02
CA LEU A 17 -10.92 2.45 6.33
C LEU A 17 -9.41 2.76 6.36
N LYS A 18 -8.78 2.74 7.53
CA LYS A 18 -7.33 2.96 7.66
C LYS A 18 -6.52 1.97 6.80
N LYS A 19 -6.88 0.69 6.81
CA LYS A 19 -6.22 -0.33 5.99
C LYS A 19 -6.42 -0.11 4.49
N LYS A 20 -7.60 0.34 4.06
CA LYS A 20 -7.87 0.71 2.66
C LYS A 20 -7.04 1.93 2.23
N LEU A 21 -6.99 3.00 3.04
CA LEU A 21 -6.18 4.19 2.75
C LEU A 21 -4.68 3.87 2.65
N GLN A 22 -4.19 2.99 3.52
CA GLN A 22 -2.80 2.52 3.45
C GLN A 22 -2.51 1.68 2.21
N ARG A 23 -3.48 0.92 1.70
CA ARG A 23 -3.34 0.15 0.43
C ARG A 23 -3.37 1.05 -0.78
N GLU A 24 -4.26 2.03 -0.79
CA GLU A 24 -4.36 3.05 -1.83
C GLU A 24 -3.15 3.98 -1.82
N GLY A 25 -2.40 4.05 -0.72
CA GLY A 25 -1.15 4.79 -0.64
C GLY A 25 -1.33 6.30 -0.43
N VAL A 26 -2.56 6.73 -0.10
CA VAL A 26 -2.92 8.16 0.07
C VAL A 26 -1.98 8.86 1.04
N PHE A 27 -1.67 8.26 2.20
CA PHE A 27 -0.73 8.85 3.16
C PHE A 27 0.71 8.99 2.62
N ARG A 28 1.12 8.08 1.73
CA ARG A 28 2.43 8.15 1.07
C ARG A 28 2.45 9.29 0.06
N GLU A 29 1.37 9.46 -0.70
CA GLU A 29 1.22 10.58 -1.63
C GLU A 29 1.18 11.93 -0.91
N MET A 30 0.42 12.04 0.19
CA MET A 30 0.37 13.26 1.00
C MET A 30 1.78 13.65 1.46
N LYS A 31 2.56 12.70 2.01
CA LYS A 31 3.93 12.99 2.44
C LYS A 31 4.86 13.40 1.29
N LEU A 32 4.69 12.81 0.10
CA LEU A 32 5.50 13.12 -1.08
C LEU A 32 5.15 14.47 -1.70
N ARG A 33 3.91 14.95 -1.55
CA ARG A 33 3.45 16.23 -2.13
C ARG A 33 3.62 17.44 -1.21
N ASN A 34 4.05 17.22 0.04
CA ASN A 34 4.26 18.31 1.00
C ASN A 34 5.37 19.29 0.58
N PHE A 35 6.34 18.84 -0.20
CA PHE A 35 7.49 19.64 -0.63
C PHE A 35 7.76 19.43 -2.11
N TYR A 36 8.35 20.44 -2.76
CA TYR A 36 8.81 20.30 -4.14
C TYR A 36 9.93 19.26 -4.22
N GLU A 37 9.75 18.25 -5.06
CA GLU A 37 10.77 17.24 -5.36
C GLU A 37 11.41 17.55 -6.71
N LYS A 38 12.75 17.60 -6.76
CA LYS A 38 13.46 17.89 -8.00
C LYS A 38 13.20 16.79 -9.04
N PRO A 39 13.09 17.09 -10.34
CA PRO A 39 12.81 16.07 -11.37
C PRO A 39 13.83 14.92 -11.44
N SER A 40 15.08 15.14 -11.01
CA SER A 40 16.10 14.10 -10.90
C SER A 40 15.80 13.11 -9.76
N GLU A 41 15.38 13.62 -8.61
CA GLU A 41 15.08 12.83 -7.41
C GLU A 41 13.80 12.02 -7.61
N LYS A 42 12.78 12.65 -8.23
CA LYS A 42 11.54 11.98 -8.63
C LYS A 42 11.83 10.75 -9.51
N ARG A 43 12.68 10.89 -10.54
CA ARG A 43 13.09 9.78 -11.43
C ARG A 43 13.82 8.67 -10.69
N ALA A 44 14.71 9.00 -9.76
CA ALA A 44 15.43 8.00 -8.96
C ALA A 44 14.46 7.22 -8.04
N ARG A 45 13.53 7.93 -7.39
CA ARG A 45 12.51 7.32 -6.54
C ARG A 45 11.56 6.42 -7.30
N GLU A 46 11.08 6.84 -8.47
CA GLU A 46 10.19 6.05 -9.33
C GLU A 46 10.86 4.73 -9.75
N LYS A 47 12.13 4.78 -10.16
CA LYS A 47 12.92 3.57 -10.48
C LYS A 47 13.04 2.63 -9.28
N ALA A 48 13.40 3.17 -8.11
CA ALA A 48 13.51 2.37 -6.88
C ALA A 48 12.16 1.76 -6.46
N GLU A 49 11.06 2.51 -6.59
CA GLU A 49 9.72 2.03 -6.30
C GLU A 49 9.26 0.94 -7.27
N ALA A 50 9.57 1.05 -8.56
CA ALA A 50 9.26 0.04 -9.56
C ALA A 50 9.98 -1.28 -9.26
N ILE A 51 11.29 -1.22 -8.96
CA ILE A 51 12.08 -2.40 -8.56
C ILE A 51 11.49 -3.04 -7.30
N ARG A 52 11.14 -2.23 -6.29
CA ARG A 52 10.53 -2.73 -5.05
C ARG A 52 9.17 -3.39 -5.30
N ARG A 53 8.34 -2.81 -6.19
CA ARG A 53 7.05 -3.38 -6.59
C ARG A 53 7.24 -4.72 -7.31
N ALA A 54 8.17 -4.80 -8.26
CA ALA A 54 8.49 -6.03 -8.99
C ALA A 54 8.96 -7.15 -8.04
N ARG A 55 9.90 -6.85 -7.13
CA ARG A 55 10.38 -7.81 -6.11
C ARG A 55 9.25 -8.29 -5.20
N LYS A 56 8.36 -7.38 -4.77
CA LYS A 56 7.19 -7.74 -3.95
C LYS A 56 6.22 -8.65 -4.70
N LEU A 57 6.01 -8.41 -5.99
CA LEU A 57 5.13 -9.24 -6.83
C LEU A 57 5.72 -10.64 -7.01
N ALA A 58 7.01 -10.75 -7.32
CA ALA A 58 7.71 -12.02 -7.44
C ALA A 58 7.65 -12.82 -6.13
N ARG A 59 7.92 -12.18 -4.99
CA ARG A 59 7.79 -12.82 -3.67
C ARG A 59 6.37 -13.35 -3.42
N LYS A 60 5.34 -12.58 -3.76
CA LYS A 60 3.94 -13.02 -3.60
C LYS A 60 3.57 -14.18 -4.51
N ARG A 61 4.11 -14.23 -5.74
CA ARG A 61 3.92 -15.35 -6.67
C ARG A 61 4.58 -16.62 -6.13
N ALA A 62 5.84 -16.53 -5.74
CA ALA A 62 6.58 -17.65 -5.14
C ALA A 62 5.90 -18.19 -3.87
N GLN A 63 5.38 -17.31 -3.01
CA GLN A 63 4.63 -17.73 -1.81
C GLN A 63 3.33 -18.47 -2.14
N ARG A 64 2.66 -18.10 -3.24
CA ARG A 64 1.44 -18.77 -3.70
C ARG A 64 1.76 -20.13 -4.33
N GLU A 65 2.83 -20.20 -5.13
CA GLU A 65 3.29 -21.43 -5.79
C GLU A 65 3.87 -22.43 -4.80
N ALA A 66 4.57 -21.97 -3.76
CA ALA A 66 5.17 -22.83 -2.73
C ALA A 66 4.16 -23.38 -1.69
N GLY A 67 2.87 -23.07 -1.79
CA GLY A 67 1.85 -23.54 -0.84
C GLY A 67 2.02 -23.01 0.59
N ILE A 68 2.96 -22.09 0.85
CA ILE A 68 3.23 -21.54 2.17
C ILE A 68 2.16 -20.51 2.47
N THR A 69 1.07 -20.95 3.13
CA THR A 69 0.17 -20.03 3.81
C THR A 69 1.00 -19.38 4.91
N THR A 70 1.37 -18.11 4.73
CA THR A 70 1.92 -17.32 5.83
C THR A 70 0.78 -17.17 6.82
N LYS A 71 0.73 -18.06 7.83
CA LYS A 71 -0.16 -17.93 8.97
C LYS A 71 0.10 -16.56 9.59
N LYS A 72 -1.01 -15.87 9.76
CA LYS A 72 -1.14 -14.45 10.10
C LYS A 72 -0.88 -14.21 11.58
#